data_AF-A0A6P8YTV2-F1
#
_entry.id   AF-A0A6P8YTV2-F1
#
_cell.length_a   1.000
_cell.length_b   1.000
_cell.length_c   1.000
_cell.angle_alpha   90.00
_cell.angle_beta   90.00
_cell.angle_gamma   90.00
#
_symmetry.space_group_name_H-M   'P 1'
#
loop_
_entity.id
_entity.type
_entity.pdbx_description
1 polymer ?
#
loop_
_entity_poly.entity_id
_entity_poly.type
_entity_poly.pdbx_seq_one_letter_code
_entity_poly.pdbx_strand_id
1 'polypeptide(L)'
;MNNVFCSSDPAWFLELLVSASPSLDELRVWNPGEGHLLAVHGMPRLRRLDLQCTEGDLDEAPPVLPALPHRSSLQWLRVGGLPLATTRSLLLAHGPALEVLWLDMGAVPGGEWPEGCSDLAALLAPCAALARLVFRRYDHDRGACRDQLTVARAALPACTVQCQQCDRVAYEDF
;
A
#
# COMPACT_ATOMS: atom_id res chain seq x y z
N MET A 1 3.20 -5.33 18.88
CA MET A 1 3.52 -4.63 17.62
C MET A 1 4.72 -5.31 17.01
N ASN A 2 4.56 -5.81 15.79
CA ASN A 2 5.57 -6.65 15.16
C ASN A 2 6.15 -5.90 13.96
N ASN A 3 7.38 -5.42 14.11
CA ASN A 3 8.16 -4.79 13.04
C ASN A 3 9.13 -5.84 12.48
N VAL A 4 9.01 -6.12 11.18
CA VAL A 4 9.82 -7.13 10.50
C VAL A 4 10.68 -6.45 9.44
N PHE A 5 12.01 -6.66 9.53
CA PHE A 5 13.00 -6.16 8.57
C PHE A 5 13.50 -7.32 7.71
N CYS A 6 12.84 -7.55 6.57
CA CYS A 6 13.02 -8.77 5.78
C CYS A 6 14.41 -8.91 5.15
N SER A 7 15.15 -7.82 4.91
CA SER A 7 16.44 -7.89 4.20
C SER A 7 17.61 -8.39 5.06
N SER A 8 17.48 -8.44 6.40
CA SER A 8 18.59 -8.88 7.27
C SER A 8 18.78 -10.41 7.30
N ASP A 9 17.68 -11.17 7.28
CA ASP A 9 17.68 -12.63 7.10
C ASP A 9 16.35 -13.06 6.44
N PRO A 10 16.29 -13.03 5.10
CA PRO A 10 15.06 -13.27 4.36
C PRO A 10 14.40 -14.62 4.65
N ALA A 11 15.19 -15.66 4.89
CA ALA A 11 14.66 -16.99 5.16
C ALA A 11 14.04 -17.06 6.56
N TRP A 12 14.76 -16.56 7.57
CA TRP A 12 14.28 -16.59 8.94
C TRP A 12 13.02 -15.74 9.14
N PHE A 13 12.98 -14.53 8.56
CA PHE A 13 11.79 -13.69 8.66
C PHE A 13 10.58 -14.28 7.93
N LEU A 14 10.79 -14.96 6.81
CA LEU A 14 9.71 -15.66 6.13
C LEU A 14 9.13 -16.77 7.01
N GLU A 15 9.97 -17.61 7.63
CA GLU A 15 9.51 -18.64 8.57
C GLU A 15 8.74 -18.04 9.74
N LEU A 16 9.22 -16.94 10.30
CA LEU A 16 8.54 -16.21 11.37
C LEU A 16 7.16 -15.72 10.95
N LEU A 17 7.05 -15.09 9.76
CA LEU A 17 5.77 -14.62 9.22
C LEU A 17 4.79 -15.77 8.99
N VAL A 18 5.24 -16.88 8.41
CA VAL A 18 4.42 -18.06 8.19
C VAL A 18 3.93 -18.65 9.51
N SER A 19 4.81 -18.77 10.51
CA SER A 19 4.46 -19.28 11.83
C SER A 19 3.46 -18.38 12.56
N ALA A 20 3.57 -17.06 12.42
CA ALA A 20 2.73 -16.10 13.13
C ALA A 20 1.41 -15.79 12.40
N SER A 21 1.33 -16.07 11.08
CA SER A 21 0.22 -15.77 10.17
C SER A 21 -1.19 -15.98 10.76
N PRO A 22 -1.51 -17.11 11.44
CA PRO A 22 -2.86 -17.36 11.95
C PRO A 22 -3.30 -16.44 13.09
N SER A 23 -2.39 -15.64 13.66
CA SER A 23 -2.63 -14.86 14.88
C SER A 23 -2.37 -13.36 14.72
N LEU A 24 -1.77 -12.94 13.61
CA LEU A 24 -1.43 -11.54 13.35
C LEU A 24 -2.64 -10.76 12.88
N ASP A 25 -3.04 -9.77 13.67
CA ASP A 25 -4.05 -8.78 13.28
C ASP A 25 -3.40 -7.49 12.72
N GLU A 26 -2.14 -7.20 13.07
CA GLU A 26 -1.40 -6.01 12.62
C GLU A 26 0.06 -6.35 12.32
N LEU A 27 0.60 -5.78 11.23
CA LEU A 27 1.97 -6.05 10.80
C LEU A 27 2.58 -4.85 10.05
N ARG A 28 3.86 -4.60 10.33
CA ARG A 28 4.71 -3.71 9.52
C ARG A 28 5.88 -4.50 8.97
N VAL A 29 6.08 -4.40 7.65
CA VAL A 29 7.14 -5.12 6.94
C VAL A 29 7.97 -4.15 6.12
N TRP A 30 9.27 -4.19 6.34
CA TRP A 30 10.27 -3.40 5.62
C TRP A 30 11.07 -4.29 4.68
N ASN A 31 11.25 -3.82 3.45
CA ASN A 31 11.99 -4.44 2.35
C ASN A 31 11.55 -5.91 2.10
N PRO A 32 10.25 -6.18 1.90
CA PRO A 32 9.77 -7.53 1.70
C PRO A 32 10.17 -8.06 0.31
N GLY A 33 10.80 -9.23 0.27
CA GLY A 33 10.88 -10.04 -0.96
C GLY A 33 9.54 -10.67 -1.35
N GLU A 34 9.47 -11.29 -2.55
CA GLU A 34 8.27 -11.96 -3.07
C GLU A 34 7.64 -12.96 -2.08
N GLY A 35 8.45 -13.84 -1.48
CA GLY A 35 7.97 -14.82 -0.51
C GLY A 35 7.30 -14.18 0.72
N HIS A 36 7.83 -13.04 1.18
CA HIS A 36 7.24 -12.29 2.29
C HIS A 36 5.90 -11.66 1.89
N LEU A 37 5.83 -11.07 0.70
CA LEU A 37 4.58 -10.50 0.19
C LEU A 37 3.50 -11.57 0.06
N LEU A 38 3.83 -12.75 -0.47
CA LEU A 38 2.91 -13.89 -0.56
C LEU A 38 2.44 -14.37 0.81
N ALA A 39 3.36 -14.47 1.78
CA ALA A 39 3.02 -14.89 3.15
C ALA A 39 2.06 -13.90 3.82
N VAL A 40 2.33 -12.59 3.71
CA VAL A 40 1.51 -11.53 4.31
C VAL A 40 0.16 -11.41 3.63
N HIS A 41 0.12 -11.49 2.30
CA HIS A 41 -1.07 -11.42 1.48
C HIS A 41 -2.13 -12.45 1.89
N GLY A 42 -1.70 -13.66 2.25
CA GLY A 42 -2.58 -14.76 2.67
C GLY A 42 -2.94 -14.78 4.15
N MET A 43 -2.55 -13.77 4.95
CA MET A 43 -2.81 -13.81 6.41
C MET A 43 -4.32 -13.63 6.70
N PRO A 44 -4.99 -14.63 7.31
CA PRO A 44 -6.45 -14.66 7.39
C PRO A 44 -7.06 -13.68 8.39
N ARG A 45 -6.24 -13.13 9.28
CA ARG A 45 -6.67 -12.23 10.36
C ARG A 45 -6.11 -10.83 10.25
N LEU A 46 -5.22 -10.59 9.29
CA LEU A 46 -4.53 -9.32 9.17
C LEU A 46 -5.54 -8.21 8.82
N ARG A 47 -5.59 -7.19 9.67
CA ARG A 47 -6.48 -6.01 9.53
C ARG A 47 -5.71 -4.75 9.18
N ARG A 48 -4.48 -4.62 9.67
CA ARG A 48 -3.62 -3.45 9.45
C ARG A 48 -2.25 -3.87 8.91
N LEU A 49 -1.88 -3.35 7.75
CA LEU A 49 -0.61 -3.67 7.08
C LEU A 49 0.11 -2.41 6.63
N ASP A 50 1.39 -2.31 6.97
CA ASP A 50 2.31 -1.28 6.45
C ASP A 50 3.49 -1.93 5.74
N LEU A 51 3.54 -1.72 4.43
CA LEU A 51 4.57 -2.21 3.55
C LEU A 51 5.43 -1.04 3.11
N GLN A 52 6.70 -1.07 3.49
CA GLN A 52 7.71 -0.12 3.04
C GLN A 52 8.83 -0.86 2.32
N CYS A 53 9.18 -0.41 1.13
CA CYS A 53 10.34 -0.90 0.40
C CYS A 53 11.22 0.30 0.06
N THR A 54 12.46 0.28 0.54
CA THR A 54 13.50 1.26 0.20
C THR A 54 14.54 0.67 -0.74
N GLU A 55 14.53 -0.64 -0.90
CA GLU A 55 15.42 -1.40 -1.77
C GLU A 55 14.70 -1.60 -3.12
N GLY A 56 15.39 -1.34 -4.23
CA GLY A 56 14.84 -1.48 -5.59
C GLY A 56 14.79 -2.92 -6.11
N ASP A 57 15.04 -3.90 -5.24
CA ASP A 57 15.17 -5.31 -5.60
C ASP A 57 13.90 -5.90 -6.23
N LEU A 58 12.73 -5.32 -5.96
CA LEU A 58 11.47 -5.71 -6.57
C LEU A 58 11.24 -5.06 -7.95
N ASP A 59 12.05 -4.09 -8.37
CA ASP A 59 11.81 -3.35 -9.62
C ASP A 59 12.19 -4.17 -10.87
N GLU A 60 13.18 -5.08 -10.76
CA GLU A 60 13.60 -5.92 -11.89
C GLU A 60 12.52 -6.94 -12.29
N ALA A 61 11.84 -7.51 -11.30
CA ALA A 61 10.81 -8.53 -11.47
C ALA A 61 9.68 -8.33 -10.45
N PRO A 62 8.78 -7.35 -10.67
CA PRO A 62 7.79 -6.97 -9.68
C PRO A 62 6.79 -8.10 -9.46
N PRO A 63 6.67 -8.63 -8.22
CA PRO A 63 5.76 -9.73 -7.95
C PRO A 63 4.32 -9.28 -8.11
N VAL A 64 3.53 -10.10 -8.81
CA VAL A 64 2.09 -9.92 -8.96
C VAL A 64 1.41 -10.95 -8.07
N LEU A 65 0.74 -10.48 -7.03
CA LEU A 65 0.09 -11.35 -6.07
C LEU A 65 -1.18 -11.98 -6.67
N PRO A 66 -1.45 -13.26 -6.38
CA PRO A 66 -2.65 -13.92 -6.87
C PRO A 66 -3.91 -13.29 -6.27
N ALA A 67 -5.07 -13.61 -6.86
CA ALA A 67 -6.34 -13.27 -6.23
C ALA A 67 -6.55 -14.11 -4.98
N LEU A 68 -7.12 -13.51 -3.92
CA LEU A 68 -7.47 -14.24 -2.71
C LEU A 68 -8.69 -15.14 -2.95
N PRO A 69 -8.65 -16.41 -2.49
CA PRO A 69 -9.79 -17.32 -2.61
C PRO A 69 -10.94 -16.97 -1.64
N HIS A 70 -10.66 -16.11 -0.66
CA HIS A 70 -11.61 -15.63 0.35
C HIS A 70 -11.60 -14.11 0.41
N ARG A 71 -12.60 -13.52 1.08
CA ARG A 71 -12.57 -12.09 1.36
C ARG A 71 -11.39 -11.76 2.26
N SER A 72 -10.70 -10.68 1.91
CA SER A 72 -9.66 -10.09 2.75
C SER A 72 -10.27 -9.56 4.05
N SER A 73 -9.57 -9.73 5.17
CA SER A 73 -9.86 -9.02 6.43
C SER A 73 -9.12 -7.68 6.55
N LEU A 74 -8.26 -7.36 5.58
CA LEU A 74 -7.42 -6.17 5.59
C LEU A 74 -8.29 -4.91 5.39
N GLN A 75 -8.31 -4.06 6.42
CA GLN A 75 -9.10 -2.83 6.47
C GLN A 75 -8.22 -1.59 6.34
N TRP A 76 -6.96 -1.67 6.75
CA TRP A 76 -6.02 -0.57 6.68
C TRP A 76 -4.74 -1.02 6.01
N LEU A 77 -4.32 -0.29 4.98
CA LEU A 77 -3.13 -0.58 4.20
C LEU A 77 -2.32 0.70 4.01
N ARG A 78 -1.01 0.55 4.15
CA ARG A 78 -0.04 1.52 3.70
C ARG A 78 0.97 0.88 2.78
N VAL A 79 1.27 1.56 1.68
CA VAL A 79 2.26 1.15 0.71
C VAL A 79 3.20 2.30 0.41
N GLY A 80 4.51 2.05 0.54
CA GLY A 80 5.56 2.96 0.09
C GLY A 80 6.69 2.21 -0.59
N GLY A 81 7.14 2.73 -1.74
CA GLY A 81 8.28 2.22 -2.50
C GLY A 81 8.13 0.82 -3.11
N LEU A 82 6.93 0.24 -3.11
CA LEU A 82 6.65 -0.98 -3.90
C LEU A 82 6.47 -0.62 -5.38
N PRO A 83 6.82 -1.53 -6.32
CA PRO A 83 6.53 -1.37 -7.73
C PRO A 83 5.03 -1.17 -8.00
N LEU A 84 4.70 -0.48 -9.11
CA LEU A 84 3.31 -0.21 -9.48
C LEU A 84 2.50 -1.50 -9.68
N ALA A 85 3.09 -2.51 -10.34
CA ALA A 85 2.42 -3.78 -10.60
C ALA A 85 2.07 -4.53 -9.31
N THR A 86 3.00 -4.56 -8.35
CA THR A 86 2.79 -5.15 -7.03
C THR A 86 1.72 -4.38 -6.25
N THR A 87 1.81 -3.06 -6.20
CA THR A 87 0.81 -2.19 -5.56
C THR A 87 -0.58 -2.42 -6.15
N ARG A 88 -0.69 -2.50 -7.48
CA ARG A 88 -1.96 -2.79 -8.17
C ARG A 88 -2.52 -4.15 -7.78
N SER A 89 -1.68 -5.20 -7.72
CA SER A 89 -2.14 -6.54 -7.30
C SER A 89 -2.66 -6.56 -5.86
N LEU A 90 -2.01 -5.83 -4.94
CA LEU A 90 -2.48 -5.64 -3.57
C LEU A 90 -3.85 -4.96 -3.52
N LEU A 91 -4.02 -3.85 -4.24
CA LEU A 91 -5.30 -3.13 -4.27
C LEU A 91 -6.41 -3.95 -4.93
N LEU A 92 -6.10 -4.73 -5.95
CA LEU A 92 -7.08 -5.65 -6.55
C LEU A 92 -7.56 -6.72 -5.57
N ALA A 93 -6.64 -7.29 -4.78
CA ALA A 93 -6.98 -8.34 -3.83
C ALA A 93 -7.70 -7.84 -2.57
N HIS A 94 -7.28 -6.69 -2.04
CA HIS A 94 -7.73 -6.20 -0.74
C HIS A 94 -8.71 -5.00 -0.83
N GLY A 95 -8.75 -4.30 -1.96
CA GLY A 95 -9.56 -3.09 -2.17
C GLY A 95 -11.03 -3.20 -1.79
N PRO A 96 -11.73 -4.32 -2.05
CA PRO A 96 -13.14 -4.47 -1.65
C PRO A 96 -13.40 -4.46 -0.14
N ALA A 97 -12.38 -4.74 0.68
CA ALA A 97 -12.48 -4.74 2.15
C ALA A 97 -11.75 -3.55 2.79
N LEU A 98 -11.01 -2.78 2.00
CA LEU A 98 -10.13 -1.73 2.49
C LEU A 98 -10.92 -0.47 2.85
N GLU A 99 -10.75 0.00 4.09
CA GLU A 99 -11.39 1.20 4.63
C GLU A 99 -10.43 2.40 4.62
N VAL A 100 -9.14 2.16 4.84
CA VAL A 100 -8.10 3.20 4.86
C VAL A 100 -6.90 2.78 4.01
N LEU A 101 -6.48 3.68 3.13
CA LEU A 101 -5.33 3.50 2.26
C LEU A 101 -4.37 4.69 2.41
N TRP A 102 -3.12 4.38 2.70
CA TRP A 102 -2.01 5.31 2.60
C TRP A 102 -1.15 4.94 1.39
N LEU A 103 -0.97 5.89 0.48
CA LEU A 103 -0.04 5.77 -0.63
C LEU A 103 1.08 6.77 -0.43
N ASP A 104 2.27 6.25 -0.18
CA ASP A 104 3.47 7.07 -0.22
C ASP A 104 3.85 7.18 -1.71
N MET A 105 3.67 8.37 -2.31
CA MET A 105 3.96 8.66 -3.72
C MET A 105 4.17 10.16 -3.96
N GLY A 106 4.95 10.52 -4.97
CA GLY A 106 5.15 11.90 -5.41
C GLY A 106 3.92 12.49 -6.11
N ALA A 107 4.00 13.77 -6.44
CA ALA A 107 2.98 14.51 -7.17
C ALA A 107 3.52 15.09 -8.48
N VAL A 108 4.54 14.49 -9.10
CA VAL A 108 5.16 15.01 -10.33
C VAL A 108 4.17 14.86 -11.49
N PRO A 109 3.77 15.94 -12.19
CA PRO A 109 2.89 15.86 -13.35
C PRO A 109 3.51 15.01 -14.45
N GLY A 110 2.81 13.97 -14.90
CA GLY A 110 3.32 13.05 -15.91
C GLY A 110 4.48 12.16 -15.44
N GLY A 111 4.84 12.21 -14.16
CA GLY A 111 5.85 11.35 -13.58
C GLY A 111 5.42 9.89 -13.57
N GLU A 112 6.40 9.00 -13.74
CA GLU A 112 6.20 7.57 -13.57
C GLU A 112 6.03 7.23 -12.09
N TRP A 113 5.53 6.03 -11.82
CA TRP A 113 5.46 5.54 -10.44
C TRP A 113 6.89 5.35 -9.88
N PRO A 114 7.19 5.78 -8.64
CA PRO A 114 6.27 6.35 -7.66
C PRO A 114 6.28 7.90 -7.60
N GLU A 115 7.01 8.59 -8.47
CA GLU A 115 7.07 10.06 -8.52
C GLU A 115 5.74 10.69 -8.91
N GLY A 116 4.91 9.96 -9.66
CA GLY A 116 3.55 10.30 -10.03
C GLY A 116 2.72 9.05 -10.30
N CYS A 117 1.53 9.22 -10.86
CA CYS A 117 0.72 8.11 -11.39
C CYS A 117 -0.22 8.66 -12.45
N SER A 118 0.10 8.39 -13.72
CA SER A 118 -0.71 8.81 -14.87
C SER A 118 -2.10 8.15 -14.89
N ASP A 119 -2.22 6.95 -14.31
CA ASP A 119 -3.45 6.17 -14.26
C ASP A 119 -3.93 5.91 -12.83
N LEU A 120 -3.95 6.98 -12.03
CA LEU A 120 -4.37 6.91 -10.62
C LEU A 120 -5.82 6.43 -10.47
N ALA A 121 -6.71 6.80 -11.39
CA ALA A 121 -8.10 6.38 -11.34
C ALA A 121 -8.24 4.85 -11.49
N ALA A 122 -7.54 4.23 -12.44
CA ALA A 122 -7.58 2.77 -12.57
C ALA A 122 -6.91 2.06 -11.40
N LEU A 123 -5.84 2.64 -10.84
CA LEU A 123 -5.19 2.09 -9.64
C LEU A 123 -6.17 2.03 -8.45
N LEU A 124 -7.01 3.06 -8.29
CA LEU A 124 -7.96 3.18 -7.17
C LEU A 124 -9.31 2.48 -7.44
N ALA A 125 -9.63 2.14 -8.68
CA ALA A 125 -10.91 1.52 -9.06
C ALA A 125 -11.33 0.29 -8.21
N PRO A 126 -10.42 -0.58 -7.74
CA PRO A 126 -10.79 -1.71 -6.89
C PRO A 126 -11.23 -1.32 -5.47
N CYS A 127 -10.98 -0.08 -5.03
CA CYS A 127 -11.14 0.38 -3.65
C CYS A 127 -12.49 1.06 -3.39
N ALA A 128 -13.58 0.51 -3.92
CA ALA A 128 -14.91 1.14 -3.83
C ALA A 128 -15.46 1.31 -2.40
N ALA A 129 -14.95 0.53 -1.44
CA ALA A 129 -15.32 0.58 -0.02
C ALA A 129 -14.49 1.58 0.80
N LEU A 130 -13.52 2.26 0.17
CA LEU A 130 -12.56 3.09 0.88
C LEU A 130 -13.24 4.31 1.53
N ALA A 131 -13.10 4.42 2.85
CA ALA A 131 -13.58 5.57 3.61
C ALA A 131 -12.55 6.71 3.61
N ARG A 132 -11.26 6.38 3.57
CA ARG A 132 -10.16 7.36 3.63
C ARG A 132 -8.95 6.97 2.77
N LEU A 133 -8.50 7.92 1.97
CA LEU A 133 -7.28 7.86 1.18
C LEU A 133 -6.35 8.99 1.60
N VAL A 134 -5.13 8.66 1.99
CA VAL A 134 -4.09 9.65 2.33
C VAL A 134 -2.90 9.47 1.41
N PHE A 135 -2.53 10.54 0.72
CA PHE A 135 -1.26 10.59 0.00
C PHE A 135 -0.17 11.16 0.90
N ARG A 136 0.90 10.39 1.12
CA ARG A 136 2.14 10.89 1.70
C ARG A 136 3.11 11.23 0.58
N ARG A 137 3.57 12.47 0.57
CA ARG A 137 4.39 13.03 -0.52
C ARG A 137 5.85 13.07 -0.11
N TYR A 138 6.72 12.51 -0.95
CA TYR A 138 8.17 12.73 -0.83
C TYR A 138 8.60 14.02 -1.54
N ASP A 139 8.00 14.30 -2.70
CA ASP A 139 8.07 15.59 -3.38
C ASP A 139 6.65 16.19 -3.49
N HIS A 140 6.53 17.48 -3.19
CA HIS A 140 5.25 18.14 -2.97
C HIS A 140 5.18 19.53 -3.61
N ASP A 141 4.93 19.52 -4.92
CA ASP A 141 4.33 20.68 -5.57
C ASP A 141 2.84 20.76 -5.23
N ARG A 142 2.40 21.92 -4.70
CA ARG A 142 1.02 22.10 -4.24
C ARG A 142 0.01 22.09 -5.39
N GLY A 143 0.39 22.61 -6.56
CA GLY A 143 -0.49 22.65 -7.73
C GLY A 143 -0.78 21.25 -8.23
N ALA A 144 0.28 20.51 -8.52
CA ALA A 144 0.21 19.14 -8.99
C ALA A 144 -0.44 18.20 -7.96
N CYS A 145 -0.16 18.38 -6.66
CA CYS A 145 -0.84 17.64 -5.61
C CYS A 145 -2.36 17.87 -5.63
N ARG A 146 -2.82 19.12 -5.78
CA ARG A 146 -4.26 19.44 -5.86
C ARG A 146 -4.91 18.78 -7.07
N ASP A 147 -4.24 18.78 -8.22
CA ASP A 147 -4.77 18.19 -9.45
C ASP A 147 -4.90 16.67 -9.29
N GLN A 148 -3.89 16.03 -8.71
CA GLN A 148 -3.95 14.59 -8.41
C GLN A 148 -5.02 14.23 -7.37
N LEU A 149 -5.19 15.04 -6.31
CA LEU A 149 -6.30 14.87 -5.36
C LEU A 149 -7.66 14.98 -6.03
N THR A 150 -7.79 15.86 -7.05
CA THR A 150 -9.02 16.00 -7.83
C THR A 150 -9.33 14.72 -8.61
N VAL A 151 -8.32 14.12 -9.26
CA VAL A 151 -8.46 12.82 -9.95
C VAL A 151 -8.88 11.73 -8.97
N ALA A 152 -8.23 11.65 -7.81
CA ALA A 152 -8.55 10.64 -6.79
C ALA A 152 -9.97 10.79 -6.23
N ARG A 153 -10.43 12.03 -5.98
CA ARG A 153 -11.82 12.31 -5.53
C ARG A 153 -12.85 11.93 -6.57
N ALA A 154 -12.55 12.16 -7.85
CA ALA A 154 -13.43 11.74 -8.94
C ALA A 154 -13.54 10.20 -9.02
N ALA A 155 -12.44 9.49 -8.80
CA ALA A 155 -12.42 8.02 -8.78
C ALA A 155 -13.12 7.42 -7.55
N LEU A 156 -13.10 8.11 -6.41
CA LEU A 156 -13.64 7.65 -5.13
C LEU A 156 -14.55 8.71 -4.49
N PRO A 157 -15.78 8.93 -5.03
CA PRO A 157 -16.63 10.05 -4.60
C PRO A 157 -17.14 9.94 -3.16
N ALA A 158 -17.19 8.74 -2.58
CA ALA A 158 -17.58 8.49 -1.20
C ALA A 158 -16.40 8.52 -0.20
N CYS A 159 -15.16 8.64 -0.70
CA CYS A 159 -13.94 8.56 0.10
C CYS A 159 -13.46 9.95 0.52
N THR A 160 -12.99 10.08 1.76
CA THR A 160 -12.24 11.26 2.19
C THR A 160 -10.81 11.19 1.63
N VAL A 161 -10.49 12.06 0.66
CA VAL A 161 -9.18 12.08 0.00
C VAL A 161 -8.34 13.28 0.49
N GLN A 162 -7.18 12.99 1.07
CA GLN A 162 -6.30 13.95 1.75
C GLN A 162 -4.84 13.83 1.28
N CYS A 163 -4.11 14.93 1.35
CA CYS A 163 -2.65 14.94 1.32
C CYS A 163 -2.13 15.18 2.73
N GLN A 164 -1.19 14.35 3.18
CA GLN A 164 -0.63 14.45 4.52
C GLN A 164 -0.08 15.86 4.81
N GLN A 165 0.66 16.44 3.86
CA GLN A 165 1.30 17.74 4.04
C GLN A 165 0.32 18.92 3.94
N CYS A 166 -0.59 18.92 2.96
CA CYS A 166 -1.57 20.00 2.79
C CYS A 166 -2.57 20.04 3.95
N ASP A 167 -3.11 18.89 4.32
CA ASP A 167 -4.20 18.78 5.29
C ASP A 167 -3.69 18.57 6.73
N ARG A 168 -2.36 18.56 6.92
CA ARG A 168 -1.67 18.35 8.20
C ARG A 168 -2.14 17.08 8.91
N VAL A 169 -2.33 16.03 8.13
CA VAL A 169 -2.73 14.72 8.66
C VAL A 169 -1.56 14.18 9.47
N ALA A 170 -1.81 13.94 10.76
CA ALA A 170 -0.84 13.28 11.62
C ALA A 170 -0.47 11.93 11.00
N TYR A 171 0.82 11.60 11.04
CA TYR A 171 1.25 10.27 10.70
C TYR A 171 0.58 9.32 11.71
N GLU A 172 -0.19 8.37 11.21
CA GLU A 172 -0.71 7.31 12.07
C GLU A 172 0.45 6.36 12.33
N ASP A 173 1.13 6.60 13.46
CA ASP A 173 2.04 5.63 14.00
C ASP A 173 1.28 4.31 14.19
N PHE A 174 1.92 3.22 13.78
CA PHE A 174 1.56 1.91 14.30
C PHE A 174 1.88 1.93 15.77
#